data_AF-A0A7S0LF85-F1
#
_entry.id   AF-A0A7S0LF85-F1
#
_cell.length_a   1.000
_cell.length_b   1.000
_cell.length_c   1.000
_cell.angle_alpha   90.00
_cell.angle_beta   90.00
_cell.angle_gamma   90.00
#
_symmetry.space_group_name_H-M   'P 1'
#
loop_
_entity.id
_entity.type
_entity.pdbx_description
1 polymer ?
#
loop_
_entity_poly.entity_id
_entity_poly.type
_entity_poly.pdbx_seq_one_letter_code
_entity_poly.pdbx_strand_id
1 'polypeptide(L)'
;VGPRSHAHLSNKTMFSAVRQLSVLRPNAARLMSGHSMEHAIAETDKWKKISYVFLPFVGCVLVYVMGTHKHSHWHQVDYSYIKKRDKPMPWALKPGGSKCDLFDYECGAKEKAAKAAASE
;
A
#
# COMPACT_ATOMS: atom_id res chain seq x y z
N VAL A 1 -44.68 3.85 45.89
CA VAL A 1 -45.27 4.13 44.55
C VAL A 1 -44.80 5.49 44.09
N GLY A 2 -44.05 5.55 42.99
CA GLY A 2 -43.51 6.78 42.42
C GLY A 2 -42.45 6.45 41.35
N PRO A 3 -42.67 6.79 40.06
CA PRO A 3 -41.79 6.38 38.96
C PRO A 3 -40.63 7.37 38.80
N ARG A 4 -39.42 6.89 38.52
CA ARG A 4 -38.28 7.75 38.18
C ARG A 4 -38.00 7.64 36.68
N SER A 5 -38.27 8.75 36.01
CA SER A 5 -38.16 9.01 34.58
C SER A 5 -36.70 9.03 34.09
N HIS A 6 -36.48 8.39 32.93
CA HIS A 6 -35.52 8.63 31.85
C HIS A 6 -34.16 9.29 32.12
N ALA A 7 -33.07 8.64 31.66
CA ALA A 7 -32.09 9.27 30.76
C ALA A 7 -31.18 8.22 30.10
N HIS A 8 -31.42 7.93 28.82
CA HIS A 8 -30.53 7.16 27.94
C HIS A 8 -29.49 8.14 27.36
N LEU A 9 -28.41 8.42 28.11
CA LEU A 9 -27.34 9.32 27.66
C LEU A 9 -26.34 8.58 26.76
N SER A 10 -26.65 8.66 25.46
CA SER A 10 -25.75 8.76 24.31
C SER A 10 -24.23 8.64 24.59
N ASN A 11 -23.70 7.42 24.44
CA ASN A 11 -22.27 7.09 24.46
C ASN A 11 -21.54 7.52 23.16
N LYS A 12 -21.87 8.68 22.58
CA LYS A 12 -21.36 9.11 21.25
C LYS A 12 -20.30 10.21 21.30
N THR A 13 -19.87 10.66 22.47
CA THR A 13 -18.97 11.83 22.59
C THR A 13 -17.50 11.52 22.89
N MET A 14 -17.12 10.29 23.24
CA MET A 14 -15.71 10.01 23.61
C MET A 14 -14.75 9.70 22.44
N PHE A 15 -15.24 9.37 21.24
CA PHE A 15 -14.36 9.03 20.12
C PHE A 15 -14.03 10.21 19.18
N SER A 16 -14.63 11.39 19.38
CA SER A 16 -14.35 12.57 18.56
C SER A 16 -13.09 13.33 19.02
N ALA A 17 -12.75 13.25 20.31
CA ALA A 17 -11.63 14.01 20.89
C ALA A 17 -10.23 13.44 20.56
N VAL A 18 -10.13 12.24 19.97
CA VAL A 18 -8.84 11.59 19.69
C VAL A 18 -8.32 11.91 18.27
N ARG A 19 -9.15 12.51 17.40
CA ARG A 19 -8.75 12.86 16.02
C ARG A 19 -8.08 14.23 15.86
N GLN A 20 -7.93 15.00 16.94
CA GLN A 20 -7.41 16.37 16.88
C GLN A 20 -5.92 16.54 17.25
N LEU A 21 -5.18 15.45 17.48
CA LEU A 21 -3.77 15.52 17.90
C LEU A 21 -2.74 15.30 16.77
N SER A 22 -3.16 15.16 15.51
CA SER A 22 -2.24 14.85 14.40
C SER A 22 -1.82 16.04 13.53
N VAL A 23 -2.03 17.30 13.95
CA VAL A 23 -1.61 18.49 13.16
C VAL A 23 -0.89 19.55 13.99
N LEU A 24 -0.04 19.13 14.92
CA LEU A 24 1.11 19.97 15.27
C LEU A 24 2.28 19.48 14.43
N ARG A 25 2.40 20.05 13.22
CA ARG A 25 3.64 19.97 12.45
C ARG A 25 4.74 20.52 13.36
N PRO A 26 5.71 19.72 13.82
CA PRO A 26 6.82 20.28 14.56
C PRO A 26 7.51 21.28 13.63
N ASN A 27 7.37 22.58 13.94
CA ASN A 27 7.99 23.67 13.19
C ASN A 27 9.51 23.73 13.35
N ALA A 28 10.11 22.77 14.07
CA ALA A 28 11.55 22.62 14.16
C ALA A 28 11.95 21.35 13.41
N ALA A 29 12.10 21.46 12.09
CA ALA A 29 13.07 20.61 11.42
C ALA A 29 14.39 20.82 12.18
N ARG A 30 14.89 19.78 12.86
CA ARG A 30 16.22 19.84 13.47
C ARG A 30 17.20 20.00 12.31
N LEU A 31 17.69 21.22 12.10
CA LEU A 31 18.64 21.53 11.03
C LEU A 31 19.99 20.96 11.45
N MET A 32 20.21 19.69 11.12
CA MET A 32 21.42 18.92 11.44
C MET A 32 22.58 19.29 10.50
N SER A 33 22.84 20.58 10.22
CA SER A 33 23.98 21.01 9.40
C SER A 33 24.99 21.79 10.24
N GLY A 34 26.24 21.31 10.28
CA GLY A 34 27.39 22.06 10.83
C GLY A 34 27.88 23.19 9.92
N HIS A 35 26.99 23.80 9.14
CA HIS A 35 27.24 24.90 8.20
C HIS A 35 26.21 26.01 8.40
N SER A 36 26.50 27.23 7.93
CA SER A 36 25.62 28.39 8.12
C SER A 36 24.22 28.15 7.52
N MET A 37 23.21 28.76 8.15
CA MET A 37 21.81 28.65 7.74
C MET A 37 21.58 29.01 6.26
N GLU A 38 22.25 30.05 5.79
CA GLU A 38 22.17 30.50 4.40
C GLU A 38 22.69 29.45 3.41
N HIS A 39 23.75 28.73 3.77
CA HIS A 39 24.29 27.66 2.94
C HIS A 39 23.32 26.49 2.85
N ALA A 40 22.65 26.14 3.95
CA ALA A 40 21.64 25.09 3.96
C ALA A 40 20.44 25.45 3.07
N ILE A 41 19.97 26.70 3.11
CA ILE A 41 18.89 27.19 2.25
C ILE A 41 19.30 27.09 0.78
N ALA A 42 20.48 27.60 0.42
CA ALA A 42 20.99 27.57 -0.95
C ALA A 42 21.12 26.13 -1.50
N GLU A 43 21.61 25.19 -0.70
CA GLU A 43 21.72 23.79 -1.10
C GLU A 43 20.33 23.15 -1.33
N THR A 44 19.36 23.40 -0.43
CA THR A 44 18.01 22.85 -0.60
C THR A 44 17.30 23.40 -1.83
N ASP A 45 17.45 24.71 -2.11
CA ASP A 45 16.87 25.35 -3.28
C ASP A 45 17.49 24.87 -4.59
N LYS A 46 18.81 24.61 -4.60
CA LYS A 46 19.50 24.01 -5.75
C LYS A 46 18.89 22.65 -6.10
N TRP A 47 18.80 21.74 -5.13
CA TRP A 47 18.26 20.39 -5.35
C TRP A 47 16.76 20.37 -5.67
N LYS A 48 16.00 21.30 -5.09
CA LYS A 48 14.59 21.52 -5.45
C LYS A 48 14.45 21.85 -6.93
N LYS A 49 15.22 22.81 -7.45
CA LYS A 49 15.20 23.20 -8.87
C LYS A 49 15.58 22.03 -9.78
N ILE A 50 16.65 21.31 -9.45
CA ILE A 50 17.07 20.11 -10.19
C ILE A 50 15.95 19.08 -10.25
N SER A 51 15.26 18.83 -9.12
CA SER A 51 14.16 17.87 -9.06
C SER A 51 12.98 18.29 -9.94
N TYR A 52 12.63 19.58 -9.97
CA TYR A 52 11.58 20.09 -10.86
C TYR A 52 11.92 19.97 -12.34
N VAL A 53 13.21 20.10 -12.70
CA VAL A 53 13.68 19.89 -14.08
C VAL A 53 13.61 18.41 -14.46
N PHE A 54 13.82 17.49 -13.52
CA PHE A 54 13.77 16.05 -13.79
C PHE A 54 12.33 15.49 -13.84
N LEU A 55 11.40 16.15 -13.16
CA LEU A 55 9.99 15.75 -13.11
C LEU A 55 9.31 15.57 -14.49
N PRO A 56 9.48 16.45 -15.49
CA PRO A 56 8.94 16.23 -16.82
C PRO A 56 9.53 14.98 -17.51
N PHE A 57 10.82 14.69 -17.31
CA PHE A 57 11.43 13.48 -17.88
C PHE A 57 10.78 12.21 -17.33
N VAL A 58 10.59 12.13 -16.01
CA VAL A 58 9.87 11.01 -15.37
C VAL A 58 8.43 10.92 -15.89
N GLY A 59 7.76 12.07 -16.07
CA GLY A 59 6.43 12.15 -16.66
C GLY A 59 6.37 11.59 -18.09
N CYS A 60 7.33 11.95 -18.95
CA CYS A 60 7.42 11.43 -20.31
C CYS A 60 7.64 9.91 -20.33
N VAL A 61 8.54 9.39 -19.49
CA VAL A 61 8.78 7.95 -19.37
C VAL A 61 7.52 7.23 -18.88
N LEU A 62 6.82 7.78 -17.89
CA LEU A 62 5.57 7.23 -17.39
C LEU A 62 4.52 7.13 -18.51
N VAL A 63 4.29 8.22 -19.25
CA VAL A 63 3.34 8.24 -20.37
C VAL A 63 3.75 7.25 -21.45
N TYR A 64 5.04 7.15 -21.77
CA TYR A 64 5.55 6.20 -22.74
C TYR A 64 5.31 4.74 -22.30
N VAL A 65 5.69 4.38 -21.08
CA VAL A 65 5.52 3.02 -20.55
C VAL A 65 4.04 2.65 -20.47
N MET A 66 3.19 3.52 -19.92
CA MET A 66 1.76 3.24 -19.80
C MET A 66 1.05 3.21 -21.16
N GLY A 67 1.47 4.04 -22.12
CA GLY A 67 0.91 4.07 -23.47
C GLY A 67 1.36 2.93 -24.37
N THR A 68 2.53 2.34 -24.10
CA THR A 68 3.09 1.23 -24.90
C THR A 68 3.03 -0.13 -24.20
N HIS A 69 2.52 -0.19 -22.97
CA HIS A 69 2.40 -1.44 -22.22
C HIS A 69 1.50 -2.42 -22.98
N LYS A 70 2.08 -3.58 -23.34
CA LYS A 70 1.36 -4.68 -23.99
C LYS A 70 1.42 -5.91 -23.09
N HIS A 71 0.28 -6.54 -22.88
CA HIS A 71 0.23 -7.88 -22.30
C HIS A 71 0.77 -8.87 -23.34
N SER A 72 2.00 -9.34 -23.13
CA SER A 72 2.59 -10.39 -23.97
C SER A 72 2.15 -11.75 -23.43
N HIS A 73 1.49 -12.53 -24.30
CA HIS A 73 1.20 -13.93 -24.03
C HIS A 73 2.31 -14.76 -24.65
N TRP A 74 3.15 -15.36 -23.80
CA TRP A 74 4.12 -16.36 -24.22
C TRP A 74 3.49 -17.73 -24.02
N HIS A 75 3.76 -18.67 -24.93
CA HIS A 75 3.36 -20.06 -24.72
C HIS A 75 4.04 -20.57 -23.44
N GLN A 76 3.24 -20.84 -22.42
CA GLN A 76 3.73 -21.44 -21.18
C GLN A 76 3.97 -22.92 -21.43
N VAL A 77 5.20 -23.25 -21.82
CA VAL A 77 5.65 -24.64 -21.83
C VAL A 77 5.85 -25.08 -20.39
N ASP A 78 5.24 -26.19 -20.00
CA ASP A 78 5.34 -26.74 -18.66
C ASP A 78 6.68 -27.46 -18.48
N TYR A 79 7.68 -26.71 -18.04
CA TYR A 79 8.99 -27.26 -17.72
C TYR A 79 9.00 -27.76 -16.27
N SER A 80 9.66 -28.90 -16.02
CA SER A 80 9.71 -29.56 -14.70
C SER A 80 10.30 -28.70 -13.56
N TYR A 81 11.01 -27.62 -13.89
CA TYR A 81 11.57 -26.69 -12.92
C TYR A 81 10.70 -25.43 -12.71
N ILE A 82 9.77 -25.13 -13.62
CA ILE A 82 8.84 -24.01 -13.48
C ILE A 82 7.73 -24.42 -12.52
N LYS A 83 7.38 -23.54 -11.56
CA LYS A 83 6.37 -23.82 -10.52
C LYS A 83 6.67 -25.04 -9.64
N LYS A 84 7.91 -25.54 -9.62
CA LYS A 84 8.32 -26.59 -8.69
C LYS A 84 8.15 -26.09 -7.25
N ARG A 85 7.36 -26.82 -6.46
CA ARG A 85 7.15 -26.54 -5.04
C ARG A 85 7.25 -27.80 -4.21
N ASP A 86 8.23 -27.83 -3.31
CA ASP A 86 8.37 -28.89 -2.31
C ASP A 86 7.52 -28.61 -1.06
N LYS A 87 7.15 -27.34 -0.82
CA LYS A 87 6.32 -26.89 0.31
C LYS A 87 5.20 -25.94 -0.15
N PRO A 88 3.97 -26.07 0.38
CA PRO A 88 2.89 -25.15 0.08
C PRO A 88 3.14 -23.77 0.67
N MET A 89 2.53 -22.75 0.05
CA MET A 89 2.80 -21.37 0.44
C MET A 89 1.93 -20.86 1.58
N PRO A 90 2.49 -20.01 2.46
CA PRO A 90 1.84 -19.66 3.72
C PRO A 90 0.73 -18.61 3.58
N TRP A 91 0.59 -17.94 2.42
CA TRP A 91 -0.50 -16.99 2.20
C TRP A 91 -1.81 -17.77 2.00
N ALA A 92 -2.66 -17.64 3.00
CA ALA A 92 -3.68 -18.61 3.31
C ALA A 92 -5.01 -18.34 2.58
N LEU A 93 -5.33 -19.21 1.62
CA LEU A 93 -6.72 -19.55 1.27
C LEU A 93 -7.18 -20.84 1.98
N LYS A 94 -6.24 -21.63 2.53
CA LYS A 94 -6.47 -22.92 3.20
C LYS A 94 -5.60 -23.10 4.46
N PRO A 95 -6.09 -23.80 5.51
CA PRO A 95 -5.23 -24.40 6.52
C PRO A 95 -4.37 -25.47 5.82
N GLY A 96 -3.06 -25.25 5.72
CA GLY A 96 -2.14 -26.10 4.94
C GLY A 96 -1.47 -25.41 3.74
N GLY A 97 -1.82 -24.15 3.46
CA GLY A 97 -1.17 -23.31 2.44
C GLY A 97 -1.81 -23.36 1.05
N SER A 98 -1.39 -22.45 0.17
CA SER A 98 -1.87 -22.31 -1.22
C SER A 98 -0.83 -22.84 -2.22
N LYS A 99 -1.30 -23.33 -3.37
CA LYS A 99 -0.43 -23.67 -4.51
C LYS A 99 -0.15 -22.46 -5.42
N CYS A 100 -0.91 -21.38 -5.27
CA CYS A 100 -0.77 -20.15 -6.04
C CYS A 100 0.37 -19.27 -5.52
N ASP A 101 0.94 -18.45 -6.41
CA ASP A 101 1.90 -17.41 -6.03
C ASP A 101 1.22 -16.22 -5.35
N LEU A 102 1.97 -15.43 -4.57
CA LEU A 102 1.41 -14.32 -3.78
C LEU A 102 0.68 -13.27 -4.63
N PHE A 103 1.18 -13.03 -5.84
CA PHE A 103 0.62 -12.06 -6.79
C PHE A 103 -0.08 -12.73 -7.98
N ASP A 104 -0.36 -14.03 -7.90
CA ASP A 104 -1.17 -14.74 -8.90
C ASP A 104 -2.65 -14.64 -8.51
N TYR A 105 -3.24 -13.48 -8.83
CA TYR A 105 -4.63 -13.17 -8.49
C TYR A 105 -5.63 -14.09 -9.21
N GLU A 106 -5.32 -14.55 -10.42
CA GLU A 106 -6.18 -15.47 -11.17
C GLU A 106 -6.21 -16.86 -10.53
N CYS A 107 -5.05 -17.39 -10.14
CA CYS A 107 -4.96 -18.64 -9.42
C CYS A 107 -5.67 -18.54 -8.07
N GLY A 108 -5.47 -17.45 -7.33
CA GLY A 108 -6.16 -17.21 -6.06
C GLY A 108 -7.69 -17.15 -6.18
N ALA A 109 -8.20 -16.48 -7.22
CA ALA A 109 -9.64 -16.48 -7.54
C ALA A 109 -10.13 -17.89 -7.92
N LYS A 110 -9.33 -18.61 -8.73
CA LYS A 110 -9.32 -20.07 -8.99
C LYS A 110 -9.69 -20.89 -7.76
N GLU A 111 -8.77 -20.85 -6.80
CA GLU A 111 -8.83 -21.62 -5.56
C GLU A 111 -10.00 -21.19 -4.66
N LYS A 112 -10.30 -19.89 -4.60
CA LYS A 112 -11.43 -19.37 -3.81
C LYS A 112 -12.78 -19.86 -4.35
N ALA A 113 -12.97 -19.80 -5.67
CA ALA A 113 -14.19 -20.29 -6.32
C ALA A 113 -14.35 -21.81 -6.14
N ALA A 114 -13.27 -22.58 -6.34
CA ALA A 114 -13.27 -24.02 -6.10
C ALA A 114 -13.60 -24.38 -4.65
N LYS A 115 -13.13 -23.59 -3.67
CA LYS A 115 -13.48 -23.77 -2.26
C LYS A 115 -14.96 -23.49 -2.00
N ALA A 116 -15.50 -22.42 -2.57
CA ALA A 116 -16.92 -22.08 -2.42
C ALA A 116 -17.83 -23.17 -3.00
N ALA A 117 -17.50 -23.68 -4.19
CA ALA A 117 -18.22 -24.77 -4.84
C ALA A 117 -18.09 -26.12 -4.10
N ALA A 118 -17.01 -26.33 -3.34
CA ALA A 118 -16.82 -27.53 -2.52
C ALA A 118 -17.44 -27.42 -1.11
N SER A 119 -17.98 -26.25 -0.76
CA SER A 119 -18.69 -26.00 0.51
C SER A 119 -20.21 -25.94 0.37
N GLU A 120 -20.71 -26.17 -0.84
CA GLU A 120 -22.13 -26.32 -1.19
C GLU A 120 -22.42 -27.82 -1.39
#